data_AF-A0A1M4Y778-F1
#
_entry.id   AF-A0A1M4Y778-F1
#
_cell.length_a   1.000
_cell.length_b   1.000
_cell.length_c   1.000
_cell.angle_alpha   90.00
_cell.angle_beta   90.00
_cell.angle_gamma   90.00
#
_symmetry.space_group_name_H-M   'P 1'
#
loop_
_entity.id
_entity.type
_entity.pdbx_description
1 polymer ?
#
loop_
_entity_poly.entity_id
_entity_poly.type
_entity_poly.pdbx_seq_one_letter_code
_entity_poly.pdbx_strand_id
1 'polypeptide(L)'
;MTARAGLLPPRPGLRQRLIRLIADPAFQARAARIPLLRRIVRSEGEAMFDLVAGFCHSQVLLALVRLDIPAQLLDAPADTATLATRSHIHPDRMTVLLNAAASLGLLRRSRDLWSLTARGAALAGVPGLQGMIAHHDVLYRDLTDPVAFFRGEVETELAAFWPYVFGAGGATDRAVTATYSALMADSQRLVAADTIAALDWRQSQHVMDVGGGTGAFLTALGAAHPHLRLTLFDLPAVAPAAAHRFAQSGLADRTTIRAGSFRDDPLPTGADTIALVRVLYDHADDTVLILLRAAHAALPPGGRLVISEPMTGGASPTRAGDAYFALYCMAMRTGHARSAAQIKALLTAAGFTDPVTAPTPARAYVTSVLWTVRSS
;
A
#
# COMPACT_ATOMS: atom_id res chain seq x y z
N MET A 1 10.44 39.81 -25.08
CA MET A 1 11.37 38.85 -25.71
C MET A 1 12.67 38.83 -24.92
N THR A 2 12.76 37.99 -23.89
CA THR A 2 13.97 37.77 -23.08
C THR A 2 14.58 36.45 -23.51
N ALA A 3 15.77 36.52 -24.10
CA ALA A 3 16.53 35.38 -24.59
C ALA A 3 16.91 34.47 -23.41
N ARG A 4 16.41 33.23 -23.42
CA ARG A 4 16.91 32.14 -22.57
C ARG A 4 18.34 31.84 -23.01
N ALA A 5 19.31 32.16 -22.17
CA ALA A 5 20.68 31.68 -22.30
C ALA A 5 20.66 30.14 -22.36
N GLY A 6 20.98 29.59 -23.53
CA GLY A 6 21.08 28.16 -23.76
C GLY A 6 22.26 27.59 -22.99
N LEU A 7 21.99 27.02 -21.81
CA LEU A 7 22.92 26.11 -21.16
C LEU A 7 23.11 24.91 -22.09
N LEU A 8 24.30 24.82 -22.71
CA LEU A 8 24.69 23.65 -23.48
C LEU A 8 24.53 22.39 -22.60
N PRO A 9 23.91 21.31 -23.12
CA PRO A 9 23.75 20.10 -22.33
C PRO A 9 25.13 19.53 -21.93
N PRO A 10 25.25 18.95 -20.71
CA PRO A 10 26.51 18.39 -20.25
C PRO A 10 27.03 17.32 -21.22
N ARG A 11 28.34 17.35 -21.51
CA ARG A 11 28.97 16.36 -22.41
C ARG A 11 28.77 14.94 -21.84
N PRO A 12 28.44 13.94 -22.68
CA PRO A 12 28.19 12.59 -22.21
C PRO A 12 29.48 11.97 -21.65
N GLY A 13 29.45 11.60 -20.37
CA GLY A 13 30.51 10.87 -19.70
C GLY A 13 30.63 9.43 -20.19
N LEU A 14 31.63 8.70 -19.67
CA LEU A 14 31.87 7.28 -20.01
C LEU A 14 30.62 6.41 -19.80
N ARG A 15 29.84 6.68 -18.75
CA ARG A 15 28.59 5.98 -18.46
C ARG A 15 27.55 6.19 -19.58
N GLN A 16 27.36 7.41 -20.07
CA GLN A 16 26.44 7.66 -21.18
C GLN A 16 26.90 7.00 -22.49
N ARG A 17 28.21 6.93 -22.74
CA ARG A 17 28.75 6.22 -23.90
C ARG A 17 28.48 4.71 -23.82
N LEU A 18 28.67 4.11 -22.65
CA LEU A 18 28.33 2.71 -22.40
C LEU A 18 26.83 2.44 -22.58
N ILE A 19 25.95 3.30 -22.07
CA ILE A 19 24.49 3.16 -22.26
C ILE A 19 24.12 3.19 -23.75
N ARG A 20 24.71 4.11 -24.53
CA ARG A 20 24.48 4.17 -25.99
C ARG A 20 24.94 2.90 -26.69
N LEU A 21 26.05 2.30 -26.26
CA LEU A 21 26.52 1.04 -26.79
C LEU A 21 25.56 -0.11 -26.47
N ILE A 22 25.04 -0.18 -25.24
CA ILE A 22 24.03 -1.18 -24.84
C ILE A 22 22.73 -1.00 -25.65
N ALA A 23 22.35 0.22 -26.00
CA ALA A 23 21.16 0.49 -26.81
C ALA A 23 21.33 0.14 -28.31
N ASP A 24 22.55 -0.13 -28.79
CA ASP A 24 22.83 -0.46 -30.19
C ASP A 24 22.41 -1.92 -30.52
N PRO A 25 21.47 -2.14 -31.45
CA PRO A 25 21.05 -3.49 -31.86
C PRO A 25 22.19 -4.37 -32.36
N ALA A 26 23.19 -3.80 -33.04
CA ALA A 26 24.34 -4.55 -33.54
C ALA A 26 25.26 -5.01 -32.40
N PHE A 27 25.40 -4.20 -31.35
CA PHE A 27 26.11 -4.60 -30.14
C PHE A 27 25.35 -5.70 -29.39
N GLN A 28 24.04 -5.56 -29.21
CA GLN A 28 23.19 -6.59 -28.58
C GLN A 28 23.26 -7.93 -29.32
N ALA A 29 23.19 -7.92 -30.65
CA ALA A 29 23.30 -9.13 -31.47
C ALA A 29 24.68 -9.81 -31.34
N ARG A 30 25.74 -9.02 -31.22
CA ARG A 30 27.11 -9.52 -31.00
C ARG A 30 27.29 -10.06 -29.58
N ALA A 31 26.79 -9.33 -28.57
CA ALA A 31 26.86 -9.71 -27.17
C ALA A 31 26.08 -11.01 -26.88
N ALA A 32 24.93 -11.22 -27.53
CA ALA A 32 24.15 -12.44 -27.43
C ALA A 32 24.88 -13.70 -27.94
N ARG A 33 25.92 -13.54 -28.78
CA ARG A 33 26.76 -14.65 -29.28
C ARG A 33 27.92 -15.00 -28.34
N ILE A 34 28.24 -14.13 -27.37
CA ILE A 34 29.33 -14.36 -26.40
C ILE A 34 28.76 -15.07 -25.17
N PRO A 35 29.25 -16.27 -24.78
CA PRO A 35 28.61 -17.10 -23.75
C PRO A 35 28.34 -16.39 -22.41
N LEU A 36 29.28 -15.58 -21.93
CA LEU A 36 29.15 -14.84 -20.67
C LEU A 36 28.14 -13.68 -20.77
N LEU A 37 28.15 -12.94 -21.87
CA LEU A 37 27.25 -11.81 -22.09
C LEU A 37 25.84 -12.26 -22.47
N ARG A 38 25.69 -13.41 -23.13
CA ARG A 38 24.41 -13.99 -23.52
C ARG A 38 23.45 -14.16 -22.35
N ARG A 39 23.96 -14.58 -21.18
CA ARG A 39 23.13 -14.75 -19.98
C ARG A 39 22.58 -13.41 -19.48
N ILE A 40 23.40 -12.37 -19.50
CA ILE A 40 23.01 -11.01 -19.10
C ILE A 40 21.99 -10.45 -20.09
N VAL A 41 22.29 -10.50 -21.39
CA VAL A 41 21.38 -10.02 -22.45
C VAL A 41 20.03 -10.72 -22.38
N ARG A 42 20.02 -12.04 -22.17
CA ARG A 42 18.78 -12.82 -22.01
C ARG A 42 18.01 -12.40 -20.75
N SER A 43 18.68 -12.29 -19.61
CA SER A 43 18.04 -11.90 -18.35
C SER A 43 17.43 -10.50 -18.40
N GLU A 44 18.14 -9.54 -19.01
CA GLU A 44 17.64 -8.17 -19.20
C GLU A 44 16.49 -8.13 -20.21
N GLY A 45 16.57 -8.93 -21.28
CA GLY A 45 15.49 -9.08 -22.25
C GLY A 45 14.23 -9.68 -21.64
N GLU A 46 14.36 -10.73 -20.82
CA GLU A 46 13.25 -11.34 -20.07
C GLU A 46 12.64 -10.33 -19.10
N ALA A 47 13.46 -9.59 -18.33
CA ALA A 47 12.97 -8.56 -17.41
C ALA A 47 12.24 -7.40 -18.12
N MET A 48 12.71 -6.99 -19.30
CA MET A 48 12.02 -5.98 -20.11
C MET A 48 10.70 -6.51 -20.67
N PHE A 49 10.70 -7.75 -21.17
CA PHE A 49 9.48 -8.36 -21.68
C PHE A 49 8.43 -8.57 -20.58
N ASP A 50 8.86 -8.89 -19.34
CA ASP A 50 7.96 -8.93 -18.18
C ASP A 50 7.25 -7.60 -17.92
N LEU A 51 7.90 -6.46 -18.18
CA LEU A 51 7.26 -5.14 -18.11
C LEU A 51 6.27 -4.94 -19.26
N VAL A 52 6.63 -5.34 -20.48
CA VAL A 52 5.75 -5.27 -21.66
C VAL A 52 4.48 -6.11 -21.47
N ALA A 53 4.63 -7.31 -20.91
CA ALA A 53 3.52 -8.23 -20.64
C ALA A 53 2.83 -7.98 -19.28
N GLY A 54 3.32 -7.03 -18.47
CA GLY A 54 2.86 -6.79 -17.11
C GLY A 54 1.37 -6.50 -17.00
N PHE A 55 0.79 -5.80 -17.97
CA PHE A 55 -0.66 -5.55 -18.00
C PHE A 55 -1.46 -6.85 -18.16
N CYS A 56 -1.01 -7.79 -18.99
CA CYS A 56 -1.61 -9.12 -19.10
C CYS A 56 -1.46 -9.90 -17.78
N HIS A 57 -0.30 -9.84 -17.14
CA HIS A 57 -0.05 -10.53 -15.87
C HIS A 57 -1.02 -10.06 -14.78
N SER A 58 -1.24 -8.75 -14.66
CA SER A 58 -2.22 -8.16 -13.74
C SER A 58 -3.65 -8.60 -14.05
N GLN A 59 -4.04 -8.69 -15.33
CA GLN A 59 -5.37 -9.16 -15.72
C GLN A 59 -5.58 -10.66 -15.47
N VAL A 60 -4.56 -11.49 -15.64
CA VAL A 60 -4.61 -12.92 -15.26
C VAL A 60 -4.85 -13.06 -13.76
N LEU A 61 -4.11 -12.30 -12.94
CA LEU A 61 -4.29 -12.30 -11.49
C LEU A 61 -5.71 -11.88 -11.08
N LEU A 62 -6.22 -10.79 -11.69
CA LEU A 62 -7.59 -10.32 -11.44
C LEU A 62 -8.64 -11.34 -11.88
N ALA A 63 -8.45 -12.01 -13.02
CA ALA A 63 -9.37 -13.03 -13.51
C ALA A 63 -9.44 -14.24 -12.56
N LEU A 64 -8.30 -14.70 -12.03
CA LEU A 64 -8.29 -15.79 -11.03
C LEU A 64 -9.11 -15.43 -9.79
N VAL A 65 -8.99 -14.19 -9.30
CA VAL A 65 -9.74 -13.71 -8.14
C VAL A 65 -11.23 -13.60 -8.46
N ARG A 66 -11.60 -12.98 -9.59
CA ARG A 66 -13.02 -12.78 -9.96
C ARG A 66 -13.76 -14.09 -10.29
N LEU A 67 -13.04 -15.09 -10.80
CA LEU A 67 -13.57 -16.42 -11.08
C LEU A 67 -13.45 -17.38 -9.89
N ASP A 68 -12.92 -16.89 -8.76
CA ASP A 68 -12.73 -17.64 -7.52
C ASP A 68 -11.92 -18.95 -7.70
N ILE A 69 -10.97 -18.94 -8.64
CA ILE A 69 -10.13 -20.11 -8.95
C ILE A 69 -9.31 -20.57 -7.73
N PRO A 70 -8.73 -19.67 -6.91
CA PRO A 70 -8.04 -20.08 -5.70
C PRO A 70 -8.93 -20.86 -4.72
N ALA A 71 -10.17 -20.42 -4.45
CA ALA A 71 -11.04 -21.17 -3.55
C ALA A 71 -11.43 -22.53 -4.16
N GLN A 72 -11.72 -22.57 -5.46
CA GLN A 72 -12.05 -23.82 -6.16
C GLN A 72 -10.93 -24.87 -6.13
N LEU A 73 -9.67 -24.47 -5.93
CA LEU A 73 -8.48 -25.32 -5.93
C LEU A 73 -7.82 -25.46 -4.54
N LEU A 74 -8.42 -24.89 -3.49
CA LEU A 74 -7.82 -24.84 -2.16
C LEU A 74 -7.75 -26.23 -1.51
N ASP A 75 -8.86 -26.97 -1.57
CA ASP A 75 -8.99 -28.27 -0.90
C ASP A 75 -8.51 -29.43 -1.77
N ALA A 76 -8.69 -29.34 -3.10
CA ALA A 76 -8.36 -30.40 -4.03
C ALA A 76 -8.02 -29.87 -5.43
N PRO A 77 -7.13 -30.56 -6.18
CA PRO A 77 -6.87 -30.23 -7.56
C PRO A 77 -8.07 -30.55 -8.46
N ALA A 78 -8.20 -29.81 -9.58
CA ALA A 78 -9.29 -29.99 -10.54
C ALA A 78 -8.80 -29.94 -11.99
N ASP A 79 -9.51 -30.60 -12.91
CA ASP A 79 -9.22 -30.50 -14.34
C ASP A 79 -9.78 -29.22 -14.96
N THR A 80 -9.33 -28.93 -16.19
CA THR A 80 -9.76 -27.73 -16.93
C THR A 80 -11.27 -27.71 -17.16
N ALA A 81 -11.89 -28.86 -17.48
CA ALA A 81 -13.31 -28.93 -17.81
C ALA A 81 -14.17 -28.56 -16.59
N THR A 82 -13.80 -29.07 -15.41
CA THR A 82 -14.46 -28.78 -14.13
C THR A 82 -14.39 -27.28 -13.81
N LEU A 83 -13.20 -26.68 -13.90
CA LEU A 83 -13.01 -25.25 -13.65
C LEU A 83 -13.78 -24.39 -14.66
N ALA A 84 -13.75 -24.79 -15.94
CA ALA A 84 -14.47 -24.12 -17.02
C ALA A 84 -15.99 -24.12 -16.77
N THR A 85 -16.57 -25.27 -16.40
CA THR A 85 -17.99 -25.39 -16.08
C THR A 85 -18.39 -24.55 -14.88
N ARG A 86 -17.64 -24.63 -13.77
CA ARG A 86 -17.93 -23.88 -12.53
C ARG A 86 -17.84 -22.37 -12.71
N SER A 87 -16.90 -21.92 -13.55
CA SER A 87 -16.67 -20.50 -13.82
C SER A 87 -17.43 -19.97 -15.05
N HIS A 88 -18.24 -20.82 -15.73
CA HIS A 88 -18.95 -20.47 -16.96
C HIS A 88 -18.06 -19.91 -18.08
N ILE A 89 -16.86 -20.49 -18.26
CA ILE A 89 -15.89 -20.11 -19.29
C ILE A 89 -15.75 -21.25 -20.30
N HIS A 90 -15.63 -20.92 -21.59
CA HIS A 90 -15.34 -21.93 -22.63
C HIS A 90 -14.03 -22.69 -22.32
N PRO A 91 -13.97 -24.03 -22.45
CA PRO A 91 -12.80 -24.84 -22.07
C PRO A 91 -11.47 -24.36 -22.66
N ASP A 92 -11.45 -23.94 -23.93
CA ASP A 92 -10.23 -23.42 -24.58
C ASP A 92 -9.75 -22.12 -23.94
N ARG A 93 -10.67 -21.24 -23.55
CA ARG A 93 -10.34 -19.97 -22.88
C ARG A 93 -9.86 -20.21 -21.46
N MET A 94 -10.48 -21.16 -20.75
CA MET A 94 -10.02 -21.58 -19.42
C MET A 94 -8.61 -22.17 -19.51
N THR A 95 -8.32 -22.98 -20.54
CA THR A 95 -6.96 -23.52 -20.78
C THR A 95 -5.93 -22.40 -20.91
N VAL A 96 -6.22 -21.34 -21.67
CA VAL A 96 -5.33 -20.17 -21.79
C VAL A 96 -5.10 -19.50 -20.44
N LEU A 97 -6.16 -19.26 -19.67
CA LEU A 97 -6.06 -18.63 -18.35
C LEU A 97 -5.22 -19.47 -17.37
N LEU A 98 -5.46 -20.79 -17.29
CA LEU A 98 -4.75 -21.67 -16.37
C LEU A 98 -3.27 -21.83 -16.76
N ASN A 99 -2.96 -21.90 -18.05
CA ASN A 99 -1.59 -21.89 -18.55
C ASN A 99 -0.87 -20.58 -18.20
N ALA A 100 -1.53 -19.43 -18.38
CA ALA A 100 -0.96 -18.13 -18.00
C ALA A 100 -0.76 -18.01 -16.48
N ALA A 101 -1.72 -18.48 -15.68
CA ALA A 101 -1.58 -18.53 -14.23
C ALA A 101 -0.42 -19.44 -13.79
N ALA A 102 -0.18 -20.53 -14.51
CA ALA A 102 0.97 -21.41 -14.25
C ALA A 102 2.30 -20.81 -14.67
N SER A 103 2.37 -20.05 -15.77
CA SER A 103 3.60 -19.33 -16.15
C SER A 103 3.98 -18.25 -15.14
N LEU A 104 2.98 -17.65 -14.47
CA LEU A 104 3.17 -16.72 -13.34
C LEU A 104 3.50 -17.43 -12.02
N GLY A 105 3.56 -18.76 -12.02
CA GLY A 105 3.83 -19.58 -10.84
C GLY A 105 2.73 -19.49 -9.79
N LEU A 106 1.48 -19.17 -10.19
CA LEU A 106 0.31 -19.20 -9.30
C LEU A 106 -0.29 -20.60 -9.26
N LEU A 107 -0.36 -21.27 -10.42
CA LEU A 107 -0.84 -22.65 -10.55
C LEU A 107 0.29 -23.59 -10.97
N ARG A 108 0.07 -24.88 -10.76
CA ARG A 108 0.90 -25.95 -11.32
C ARG A 108 -0.01 -27.01 -11.93
N ARG A 109 0.39 -27.49 -13.11
CA ARG A 109 -0.22 -28.65 -13.77
C ARG A 109 0.51 -29.93 -13.39
N SER A 110 -0.24 -30.97 -13.06
CA SER A 110 0.23 -32.35 -12.92
C SER A 110 -0.71 -33.27 -13.68
N ARG A 111 -0.22 -33.89 -14.77
CA ARG A 111 -1.07 -34.58 -15.76
C ARG A 111 -2.17 -33.62 -16.27
N ASP A 112 -3.44 -33.93 -16.02
CA ASP A 112 -4.58 -33.12 -16.44
C ASP A 112 -5.21 -32.30 -15.32
N LEU A 113 -4.59 -32.31 -14.14
CA LEU A 113 -5.07 -31.62 -12.96
C LEU A 113 -4.26 -30.36 -12.67
N TRP A 114 -4.97 -29.33 -12.22
CA TRP A 114 -4.43 -28.06 -11.77
C TRP A 114 -4.47 -27.99 -10.25
N SER A 115 -3.43 -27.42 -9.67
CA SER A 115 -3.29 -27.20 -8.23
C SER A 115 -2.70 -25.83 -7.96
N LEU A 116 -2.98 -25.27 -6.78
CA LEU A 116 -2.31 -24.07 -6.32
C LEU A 116 -0.83 -24.35 -6.00
N THR A 117 0.03 -23.41 -6.35
CA THR A 117 1.37 -23.33 -5.76
C THR A 117 1.30 -22.63 -4.40
N ALA A 118 2.42 -22.58 -3.66
CA ALA A 118 2.50 -21.76 -2.44
C ALA A 118 2.17 -20.27 -2.71
N ARG A 119 2.58 -19.72 -3.86
CA ARG A 119 2.27 -18.35 -4.26
C ARG A 119 0.78 -18.18 -4.59
N GLY A 120 0.19 -19.14 -5.30
CA GLY A 120 -1.25 -19.12 -5.60
C GLY A 120 -2.12 -19.29 -4.35
N ALA A 121 -1.70 -20.13 -3.41
CA ALA A 121 -2.40 -20.33 -2.14
C ALA A 121 -2.47 -19.06 -1.29
N ALA A 122 -1.49 -18.15 -1.42
CA ALA A 122 -1.55 -16.84 -0.79
C ALA A 122 -2.78 -16.03 -1.23
N LEU A 123 -3.31 -16.23 -2.44
CA LEU A 123 -4.54 -15.56 -2.90
C LEU A 123 -5.76 -15.98 -2.10
N ALA A 124 -5.81 -17.22 -1.58
CA ALA A 124 -6.89 -17.68 -0.72
C ALA A 124 -6.63 -17.38 0.76
N GLY A 125 -5.38 -17.47 1.20
CA GLY A 125 -5.02 -17.42 2.63
C GLY A 125 -4.64 -16.05 3.19
N VAL A 126 -4.16 -15.10 2.37
CA VAL A 126 -3.71 -13.79 2.86
C VAL A 126 -4.92 -12.85 3.00
N PRO A 127 -5.26 -12.40 4.22
CA PRO A 127 -6.42 -11.54 4.43
C PRO A 127 -6.33 -10.24 3.61
N GLY A 128 -7.42 -9.89 2.93
CA GLY A 128 -7.53 -8.64 2.15
C GLY A 128 -6.84 -8.63 0.79
N LEU A 129 -6.03 -9.65 0.45
CA LEU A 129 -5.29 -9.66 -0.82
C LEU A 129 -6.22 -9.73 -2.04
N GLN A 130 -7.26 -10.57 -1.99
CA GLN A 130 -8.26 -10.63 -3.07
C GLN A 130 -9.00 -9.31 -3.26
N GLY A 131 -9.41 -8.68 -2.15
CA GLY A 131 -10.04 -7.35 -2.18
C GLY A 131 -9.12 -6.33 -2.84
N MET A 132 -7.87 -6.26 -2.38
CA MET A 132 -6.85 -5.38 -2.97
C MET A 132 -6.70 -5.62 -4.47
N ILE A 133 -6.59 -6.88 -4.93
CA ILE A 133 -6.53 -7.21 -6.36
C ILE A 133 -7.78 -6.74 -7.11
N ALA A 134 -8.97 -7.01 -6.56
CA ALA A 134 -10.24 -6.67 -7.20
C ALA A 134 -10.40 -5.15 -7.43
N HIS A 135 -9.88 -4.33 -6.52
CA HIS A 135 -9.96 -2.87 -6.58
C HIS A 135 -8.94 -2.20 -7.51
N HIS A 136 -7.92 -2.93 -7.97
CA HIS A 136 -7.00 -2.37 -8.97
C HIS A 136 -7.71 -2.00 -10.28
N ASP A 137 -8.94 -2.45 -10.52
CA ASP A 137 -9.70 -2.09 -11.71
C ASP A 137 -9.95 -0.58 -11.82
N VAL A 138 -10.14 0.12 -10.70
CA VAL A 138 -10.29 1.58 -10.64
C VAL A 138 -8.99 2.26 -11.08
N LEU A 139 -7.87 1.94 -10.41
CA LEU A 139 -6.57 2.51 -10.76
C LEU A 139 -6.13 2.12 -12.18
N TYR A 140 -6.51 0.95 -12.66
CA TYR A 140 -6.23 0.52 -14.04
C TYR A 140 -6.93 1.43 -15.04
N ARG A 141 -8.19 1.83 -14.79
CA ARG A 141 -8.91 2.79 -15.64
C ARG A 141 -8.25 4.17 -15.60
N ASP A 142 -7.87 4.65 -14.41
CA ASP A 142 -7.15 5.92 -14.23
C ASP A 142 -5.83 5.99 -15.01
N LEU A 143 -5.15 4.84 -15.19
CA LEU A 143 -3.87 4.73 -15.88
C LEU A 143 -4.00 4.36 -17.37
N THR A 144 -5.20 4.38 -17.96
CA THR A 144 -5.41 4.02 -19.37
C THR A 144 -4.64 4.95 -20.32
N ASP A 145 -4.54 6.24 -20.00
CA ASP A 145 -3.62 7.19 -20.64
C ASP A 145 -2.54 7.63 -19.64
N PRO A 146 -1.41 6.90 -19.55
CA PRO A 146 -0.38 7.20 -18.57
C PRO A 146 0.31 8.55 -18.82
N VAL A 147 0.33 9.04 -20.07
CA VAL A 147 0.97 10.34 -20.38
C VAL A 147 0.09 11.48 -19.87
N ALA A 148 -1.22 11.44 -20.14
CA ALA A 148 -2.17 12.39 -19.58
C ALA A 148 -2.18 12.33 -18.05
N PHE A 149 -2.13 11.13 -17.46
CA PHE A 149 -2.05 10.93 -16.02
C PHE A 149 -0.84 11.67 -15.41
N PHE A 150 0.37 11.45 -15.94
CA PHE A 150 1.57 12.13 -15.44
C PHE A 150 1.63 13.63 -15.74
N ARG A 151 0.82 14.13 -16.68
CA ARG A 151 0.62 15.57 -16.89
C ARG A 151 -0.43 16.19 -15.98
N GLY A 152 -1.17 15.38 -15.21
CA GLY A 152 -2.29 15.84 -14.40
C GLY A 152 -3.52 16.20 -15.22
N GLU A 153 -3.67 15.63 -16.41
CA GLU A 153 -4.76 15.90 -17.37
C GLU A 153 -5.92 14.90 -17.22
N VAL A 154 -5.83 13.94 -16.29
CA VAL A 154 -6.85 12.91 -16.02
C VAL A 154 -7.60 13.24 -14.73
N GLU A 155 -8.92 13.29 -14.81
CA GLU A 155 -9.80 13.23 -13.65
C GLU A 155 -9.93 11.78 -13.21
N THR A 156 -9.31 11.44 -12.08
CA THR A 156 -9.19 10.06 -11.62
C THR A 156 -10.44 9.61 -10.86
N GLU A 157 -10.93 8.41 -11.18
CA GLU A 157 -12.00 7.74 -10.45
C GLU A 157 -11.61 7.49 -9.00
N LEU A 158 -10.33 7.16 -8.75
CA LEU A 158 -9.85 6.85 -7.40
C LEU A 158 -9.99 8.04 -6.42
N ALA A 159 -9.94 9.28 -6.90
CA ALA A 159 -10.13 10.46 -6.07
C ALA A 159 -11.54 10.54 -5.46
N ALA A 160 -12.55 9.94 -6.10
CA ALA A 160 -13.93 9.96 -5.62
C ALA A 160 -14.20 9.03 -4.41
N PHE A 161 -13.25 8.13 -4.09
CA PHE A 161 -13.36 7.20 -2.97
C PHE A 161 -12.89 7.79 -1.63
N TRP A 162 -12.33 9.02 -1.64
CA TRP A 162 -11.77 9.69 -0.46
C TRP A 162 -12.51 10.96 -0.01
N PRO A 163 -13.84 10.94 0.09
CA PRO A 163 -14.63 12.14 0.36
C PRO A 163 -14.29 12.78 1.71
N TYR A 164 -13.80 11.99 2.68
CA TYR A 164 -13.45 12.48 4.02
C TYR A 164 -12.28 13.46 4.01
N VAL A 165 -11.38 13.40 3.02
CA VAL A 165 -10.32 14.41 2.86
C VAL A 165 -10.88 15.75 2.40
N PHE A 166 -12.08 15.81 1.85
CA PHE A 166 -12.74 17.05 1.48
C PHE A 166 -13.73 17.55 2.55
N GLY A 167 -13.76 16.90 3.73
CA GLY A 167 -14.62 17.25 4.86
C GLY A 167 -15.94 16.48 4.90
N ALA A 168 -16.75 16.73 5.94
CA ALA A 168 -17.97 15.97 6.25
C ALA A 168 -19.07 15.99 5.16
N GLY A 169 -18.96 16.88 4.16
CA GLY A 169 -19.93 17.06 3.08
C GLY A 169 -19.59 16.36 1.75
N GLY A 170 -18.44 15.70 1.62
CA GLY A 170 -17.98 15.15 0.35
C GLY A 170 -18.59 13.80 -0.07
N ALA A 171 -19.45 13.18 0.74
CA ALA A 171 -19.81 11.78 0.62
C ALA A 171 -20.50 11.44 -0.72
N THR A 172 -19.77 10.77 -1.61
CA THR A 172 -20.28 9.98 -2.73
C THR A 172 -20.98 8.70 -2.22
N ASP A 173 -21.67 7.99 -3.12
CA ASP A 173 -22.49 6.79 -2.87
C ASP A 173 -22.01 5.92 -1.68
N ARG A 174 -22.92 5.70 -0.71
CA ARG A 174 -22.66 4.95 0.53
C ARG A 174 -22.21 3.51 0.25
N ALA A 175 -22.67 2.90 -0.85
CA ALA A 175 -22.30 1.53 -1.21
C ALA A 175 -20.83 1.43 -1.68
N VAL A 176 -20.39 2.43 -2.45
CA VAL A 176 -19.01 2.57 -2.94
C VAL A 176 -18.05 2.84 -1.76
N THR A 177 -18.44 3.74 -0.87
CA THR A 177 -17.69 4.05 0.36
C THR A 177 -17.58 2.85 1.30
N ALA A 178 -18.65 2.05 1.45
CA ALA A 178 -18.65 0.87 2.32
C ALA A 178 -17.76 -0.26 1.80
N THR A 179 -17.81 -0.55 0.49
CA THR A 179 -16.95 -1.54 -0.16
C THR A 179 -15.47 -1.17 -0.01
N TYR A 180 -15.17 0.10 -0.18
CA TYR A 180 -13.82 0.63 -0.03
C TYR A 180 -13.33 0.55 1.42
N SER A 181 -14.18 0.92 2.38
CA SER A 181 -13.90 0.84 3.81
C SER A 181 -13.60 -0.60 4.26
N ALA A 182 -14.30 -1.59 3.71
CA ALA A 182 -14.04 -3.01 3.99
C ALA A 182 -12.67 -3.46 3.46
N LEU A 183 -12.31 -3.06 2.24
CA LEU A 183 -11.02 -3.37 1.63
C LEU A 183 -9.85 -2.75 2.40
N MET A 184 -9.99 -1.49 2.82
CA MET A 184 -9.00 -0.84 3.68
C MET A 184 -8.87 -1.55 5.03
N ALA A 185 -9.99 -1.89 5.67
CA ALA A 185 -9.98 -2.59 6.95
C ALA A 185 -9.32 -3.98 6.87
N ASP A 186 -9.47 -4.70 5.77
CA ASP A 186 -8.81 -6.00 5.58
C ASP A 186 -7.31 -5.85 5.31
N SER A 187 -6.91 -4.89 4.48
CA SER A 187 -5.50 -4.58 4.23
C SER A 187 -4.77 -4.09 5.50
N GLN A 188 -5.51 -3.45 6.42
CA GLN A 188 -5.01 -3.02 7.72
C GLN A 188 -4.53 -4.18 8.60
N ARG A 189 -4.99 -5.43 8.40
CA ARG A 189 -4.54 -6.56 9.24
C ARG A 189 -3.04 -6.81 9.12
N LEU A 190 -2.51 -6.80 7.89
CA LEU A 190 -1.08 -7.00 7.64
C LEU A 190 -0.25 -5.82 8.14
N VAL A 191 -0.74 -4.60 7.91
CA VAL A 191 -0.11 -3.36 8.40
C VAL A 191 -0.05 -3.37 9.93
N ALA A 192 -1.15 -3.70 10.59
CA ALA A 192 -1.23 -3.77 12.05
C ALA A 192 -0.24 -4.80 12.62
N ALA A 193 -0.21 -6.01 12.06
CA ALA A 193 0.70 -7.06 12.50
C ALA A 193 2.18 -6.63 12.40
N ASP A 194 2.58 -6.05 11.27
CA ASP A 194 3.95 -5.58 11.07
C ASP A 194 4.29 -4.37 11.95
N THR A 195 3.32 -3.48 12.17
CA THR A 195 3.48 -2.32 13.08
C THR A 195 3.69 -2.75 14.51
N ILE A 196 2.89 -3.72 14.98
CA ILE A 196 2.97 -4.27 16.33
C ILE A 196 4.33 -4.96 16.51
N ALA A 197 4.76 -5.77 15.54
CA ALA A 197 6.03 -6.50 15.61
C ALA A 197 7.28 -5.62 15.50
N ALA A 198 7.18 -4.45 14.83
CA ALA A 198 8.32 -3.56 14.63
C ALA A 198 8.74 -2.79 15.89
N LEU A 199 7.90 -2.75 16.92
CA LEU A 199 8.07 -1.88 18.08
C LEU A 199 7.86 -2.64 19.38
N ASP A 200 8.55 -2.19 20.44
CA ASP A 200 8.21 -2.58 21.80
C ASP A 200 7.09 -1.68 22.33
N TRP A 201 6.01 -2.30 22.81
CA TRP A 201 4.83 -1.62 23.36
C TRP A 201 4.74 -1.72 24.88
N ARG A 202 5.66 -2.45 25.55
CA ARG A 202 5.60 -2.69 27.00
C ARG A 202 5.68 -1.41 27.84
N GLN A 203 6.27 -0.35 27.29
CA GLN A 203 6.39 0.94 27.97
C GLN A 203 5.19 1.86 27.74
N SER A 204 4.34 1.56 26.76
CA SER A 204 3.08 2.29 26.54
C SER A 204 2.04 1.84 27.56
N GLN A 205 1.25 2.77 28.09
CA GLN A 205 0.10 2.48 28.96
C GLN A 205 -1.21 2.89 28.29
N HIS A 206 -1.19 3.95 27.49
CA HIS A 206 -2.37 4.46 26.80
C HIS A 206 -2.03 4.89 25.37
N VAL A 207 -2.55 4.11 24.40
CA VAL A 207 -2.35 4.36 22.97
C VAL A 207 -3.59 5.03 22.37
N MET A 208 -3.40 6.17 21.70
CA MET A 208 -4.39 6.82 20.86
C MET A 208 -4.09 6.61 19.38
N ASP A 209 -5.03 6.05 18.62
CA ASP A 209 -4.96 5.93 17.16
C ASP A 209 -5.77 7.07 16.54
N VAL A 210 -5.10 7.97 15.82
CA VAL A 210 -5.70 9.15 15.19
C VAL A 210 -5.92 8.84 13.72
N GLY A 211 -7.17 8.90 13.24
CA GLY A 211 -7.53 8.42 11.90
C GLY A 211 -7.58 6.89 11.79
N GLY A 212 -7.85 6.19 12.91
CA GLY A 212 -7.83 4.72 12.99
C GLY A 212 -9.00 4.01 12.27
N GLY A 213 -9.93 4.75 11.67
CA GLY A 213 -11.08 4.27 10.95
C GLY A 213 -11.98 3.38 11.80
N THR A 214 -12.19 2.14 11.37
CA THR A 214 -13.01 1.17 12.12
C THR A 214 -12.30 0.55 13.33
N GLY A 215 -11.09 1.01 13.66
CA GLY A 215 -10.32 0.58 14.84
C GLY A 215 -9.54 -0.72 14.65
N ALA A 216 -9.28 -1.16 13.40
CA ALA A 216 -8.63 -2.45 13.14
C ALA A 216 -7.24 -2.57 13.79
N PHE A 217 -6.44 -1.51 13.75
CA PHE A 217 -5.13 -1.47 14.38
C PHE A 217 -5.24 -1.60 15.91
N LEU A 218 -6.07 -0.76 16.55
CA LEU A 218 -6.30 -0.83 18.00
C LEU A 218 -6.86 -2.19 18.45
N THR A 219 -7.73 -2.82 17.66
CA THR A 219 -8.21 -4.18 17.95
C THR A 219 -7.06 -5.19 18.00
N ALA A 220 -6.18 -5.18 16.98
CA ALA A 220 -5.04 -6.07 16.94
C ALA A 220 -4.04 -5.78 18.07
N LEU A 221 -3.76 -4.50 18.33
CA LEU A 221 -2.84 -4.05 19.37
C LEU A 221 -3.36 -4.42 20.77
N GLY A 222 -4.65 -4.18 21.05
CA GLY A 222 -5.29 -4.50 22.32
C GLY A 222 -5.36 -6.00 22.61
N ALA A 223 -5.53 -6.83 21.58
CA ALA A 223 -5.46 -8.28 21.70
C ALA A 223 -4.03 -8.77 22.02
N ALA A 224 -3.01 -8.18 21.40
CA ALA A 224 -1.61 -8.53 21.65
C ALA A 224 -1.06 -8.00 22.99
N HIS A 225 -1.61 -6.89 23.48
CA HIS A 225 -1.13 -6.21 24.68
C HIS A 225 -2.29 -5.90 25.66
N PRO A 226 -2.67 -6.86 26.51
CA PRO A 226 -3.84 -6.72 27.39
C PRO A 226 -3.71 -5.68 28.51
N HIS A 227 -2.57 -5.02 28.65
CA HIS A 227 -2.38 -3.95 29.64
C HIS A 227 -2.74 -2.55 29.09
N LEU A 228 -2.85 -2.39 27.77
CA LEU A 228 -3.05 -1.09 27.14
C LEU A 228 -4.49 -0.58 27.31
N ARG A 229 -4.60 0.70 27.65
CA ARG A 229 -5.80 1.51 27.44
C ARG A 229 -5.78 2.07 26.03
N LEU A 230 -6.92 2.09 25.36
CA LEU A 230 -7.01 2.45 23.93
C LEU A 230 -7.92 3.66 23.73
N THR A 231 -7.55 4.54 22.82
CA THR A 231 -8.42 5.62 22.34
C THR A 231 -8.42 5.68 20.83
N LEU A 232 -9.59 5.56 20.22
CA LEU A 232 -9.78 5.88 18.81
C LEU A 232 -10.19 7.34 18.69
N PHE A 233 -9.43 8.13 17.94
CA PHE A 233 -9.82 9.47 17.52
C PHE A 233 -10.06 9.48 16.01
N ASP A 234 -11.31 9.74 15.58
CA ASP A 234 -11.69 9.73 14.17
C ASP A 234 -12.99 10.51 13.94
N LEU A 235 -13.42 10.66 12.69
CA LEU A 235 -14.64 11.38 12.33
C LEU A 235 -15.88 10.73 12.96
N PRO A 236 -16.93 11.52 13.28
CA PRO A 236 -18.17 10.99 13.85
C PRO A 236 -18.80 9.82 13.07
N ALA A 237 -18.63 9.81 11.74
CA ALA A 237 -19.20 8.80 10.85
C ALA A 237 -18.67 7.37 11.10
N VAL A 238 -17.45 7.20 11.62
CA VAL A 238 -16.87 5.86 11.84
C VAL A 238 -17.17 5.28 13.22
N ALA A 239 -17.57 6.13 14.17
CA ALA A 239 -17.76 5.75 15.57
C ALA A 239 -18.69 4.53 15.77
N PRO A 240 -19.84 4.40 15.07
CA PRO A 240 -20.70 3.22 15.23
C PRO A 240 -20.01 1.91 14.81
N ALA A 241 -19.29 1.91 13.68
CA ALA A 241 -18.59 0.73 13.17
C ALA A 241 -17.41 0.34 14.07
N ALA A 242 -16.68 1.33 14.61
CA ALA A 242 -15.61 1.09 15.57
C ALA A 242 -16.14 0.53 16.89
N ALA A 243 -17.22 1.09 17.44
CA ALA A 243 -17.86 0.59 18.66
C ALA A 243 -18.28 -0.88 18.51
N HIS A 244 -18.90 -1.22 17.38
CA HIS A 244 -19.27 -2.59 17.06
C HIS A 244 -18.06 -3.53 17.03
N ARG A 245 -16.96 -3.14 16.36
CA ARG A 245 -15.73 -3.94 16.31
C ARG A 245 -15.11 -4.16 17.69
N PHE A 246 -15.02 -3.12 18.52
CA PHE A 246 -14.47 -3.24 19.86
C PHE A 246 -15.32 -4.13 20.76
N ALA A 247 -16.65 -4.06 20.64
CA ALA A 247 -17.56 -4.96 21.35
C ALA A 247 -17.36 -6.42 20.92
N GLN A 248 -17.33 -6.70 19.61
CA GLN A 248 -17.09 -8.05 19.07
C GLN A 248 -15.73 -8.63 19.47
N SER A 249 -14.75 -7.77 19.72
CA SER A 249 -13.39 -8.16 20.11
C SER A 249 -13.17 -8.21 21.63
N GLY A 250 -14.20 -7.95 22.44
CA GLY A 250 -14.08 -7.93 23.90
C GLY A 250 -13.22 -6.78 24.44
N LEU A 251 -13.07 -5.69 23.69
CA LEU A 251 -12.21 -4.55 24.04
C LEU A 251 -12.98 -3.30 24.47
N ALA A 252 -14.32 -3.36 24.54
CA ALA A 252 -15.17 -2.21 24.84
C ALA A 252 -14.78 -1.52 26.17
N ASP A 253 -14.54 -2.29 27.23
CA ASP A 253 -14.29 -1.75 28.59
C ASP A 253 -12.98 -0.95 28.72
N ARG A 254 -12.06 -1.12 27.78
CA ARG A 254 -10.74 -0.47 27.78
C ARG A 254 -10.52 0.46 26.59
N THR A 255 -11.53 0.62 25.75
CA THR A 255 -11.45 1.44 24.55
C THR A 255 -12.39 2.62 24.65
N THR A 256 -11.84 3.79 24.40
CA THR A 256 -12.60 5.04 24.37
C THR A 256 -12.66 5.55 22.93
N ILE A 257 -13.84 5.92 22.45
CA ILE A 257 -14.00 6.57 21.14
C ILE A 257 -14.15 8.08 21.37
N ARG A 258 -13.38 8.86 20.62
CA ARG A 258 -13.42 10.33 20.60
C ARG A 258 -13.67 10.77 19.16
N ALA A 259 -14.86 11.29 18.89
CA ALA A 259 -15.20 11.77 17.56
C ALA A 259 -14.63 13.20 17.36
N GLY A 260 -13.98 13.45 16.23
CA GLY A 260 -13.43 14.76 15.86
C GLY A 260 -12.64 14.73 14.56
N SER A 261 -12.33 15.92 14.04
CA SER A 261 -11.46 16.16 12.88
C SER A 261 -10.11 16.67 13.38
N PHE A 262 -9.00 15.97 13.11
CA PHE A 262 -7.67 16.46 13.54
C PHE A 262 -7.25 17.77 12.82
N ARG A 263 -8.02 18.20 11.81
CA ARG A 263 -7.78 19.44 11.07
C ARG A 263 -8.38 20.64 11.78
N ASP A 264 -9.52 20.43 12.42
CA ASP A 264 -10.36 21.50 12.95
C ASP A 264 -10.41 21.46 14.48
N ASP A 265 -10.17 20.29 15.08
CA ASP A 265 -10.26 20.02 16.50
C ASP A 265 -8.88 19.69 17.10
N PRO A 266 -8.62 20.09 18.37
CA PRO A 266 -7.44 19.62 19.09
C PRO A 266 -7.54 18.12 19.36
N LEU A 267 -6.39 17.43 19.34
CA LEU A 267 -6.34 16.03 19.73
C LEU A 267 -6.57 15.86 21.25
N PRO A 268 -7.29 14.82 21.70
CA PRO A 268 -7.45 14.51 23.11
C PRO A 268 -6.10 14.31 23.82
N THR A 269 -5.99 14.82 25.04
CA THR A 269 -4.83 14.59 25.90
C THR A 269 -5.00 13.31 26.75
N GLY A 270 -3.91 12.84 27.33
CA GLY A 270 -3.89 11.71 28.30
C GLY A 270 -3.31 10.41 27.76
N ALA A 271 -3.16 10.27 26.44
CA ALA A 271 -2.40 9.17 25.85
C ALA A 271 -0.89 9.44 25.97
N ASP A 272 -0.12 8.41 26.30
CA ASP A 272 1.35 8.46 26.29
C ASP A 272 1.94 8.06 24.93
N THR A 273 1.11 7.48 24.06
CA THR A 273 1.50 7.04 22.73
C THR A 273 0.43 7.43 21.73
N ILE A 274 0.81 8.10 20.65
CA ILE A 274 -0.06 8.37 19.50
C ILE A 274 0.40 7.52 18.33
N ALA A 275 -0.52 6.87 17.65
CA ALA A 275 -0.28 6.13 16.41
C ALA A 275 -0.99 6.82 15.24
N LEU A 276 -0.27 6.94 14.12
CA LEU A 276 -0.75 7.40 12.82
C LEU A 276 -0.52 6.26 11.82
N VAL A 277 -1.51 5.38 11.70
CA VAL A 277 -1.41 4.19 10.83
C VAL A 277 -2.13 4.46 9.51
N ARG A 278 -1.36 4.62 8.43
CA ARG A 278 -1.86 4.95 7.09
C ARG A 278 -2.64 6.27 7.01
N VAL A 279 -2.11 7.30 7.66
CA VAL A 279 -2.76 8.62 7.78
C VAL A 279 -2.05 9.70 6.96
N LEU A 280 -0.71 9.76 6.99
CA LEU A 280 -0.02 10.91 6.44
C LEU A 280 -0.05 10.93 4.92
N TYR A 281 0.04 9.76 4.27
CA TYR A 281 0.05 9.69 2.80
C TYR A 281 -1.27 10.15 2.17
N ASP A 282 -2.38 10.21 2.92
CA ASP A 282 -3.69 10.70 2.46
C ASP A 282 -3.75 12.22 2.34
N HIS A 283 -2.73 12.93 2.82
CA HIS A 283 -2.79 14.37 3.04
C HIS A 283 -1.58 15.10 2.45
N ALA A 284 -1.78 16.34 2.04
CA ALA A 284 -0.71 17.26 1.66
C ALA A 284 0.17 17.65 2.86
N ASP A 285 1.38 18.14 2.58
CA ASP A 285 2.39 18.44 3.60
C ASP A 285 1.91 19.43 4.66
N ASP A 286 1.15 20.46 4.28
CA ASP A 286 0.62 21.45 5.22
C ASP A 286 -0.34 20.82 6.24
N THR A 287 -1.24 19.94 5.77
CA THR A 287 -2.16 19.19 6.64
C THR A 287 -1.40 18.20 7.53
N VAL A 288 -0.39 17.51 6.98
CA VAL A 288 0.47 16.61 7.76
C VAL A 288 1.19 17.38 8.86
N LEU A 289 1.74 18.57 8.56
CA LEU A 289 2.44 19.37 9.53
C LEU A 289 1.52 19.87 10.66
N ILE A 290 0.28 20.26 10.34
CA ILE A 290 -0.75 20.60 11.34
C ILE A 290 -1.02 19.40 12.26
N LEU A 291 -1.27 18.22 11.69
CA LEU A 291 -1.51 16.99 12.45
C LEU A 291 -0.33 16.63 13.35
N LEU A 292 0.89 16.68 12.83
CA LEU A 292 2.09 16.35 13.62
C LEU A 292 2.30 17.34 14.77
N ARG A 293 2.02 18.64 14.57
CA ARG A 293 2.07 19.63 15.66
C ARG A 293 0.99 19.40 16.70
N ALA A 294 -0.22 19.01 16.29
CA ALA A 294 -1.29 18.64 17.21
C ALA A 294 -0.91 17.40 18.04
N ALA A 295 -0.31 16.38 17.40
CA ALA A 295 0.19 15.19 18.09
C ALA A 295 1.31 15.52 19.08
N HIS A 296 2.24 16.41 18.70
CA HIS A 296 3.28 16.90 19.60
C HIS A 296 2.69 17.63 20.81
N ALA A 297 1.66 18.47 20.62
CA ALA A 297 1.02 19.20 21.71
C ALA A 297 0.23 18.28 22.67
N ALA A 298 -0.40 17.22 22.15
CA ALA A 298 -1.24 16.32 22.93
C ALA A 298 -0.46 15.26 23.74
N LEU A 299 0.73 14.87 23.26
CA LEU A 299 1.60 13.93 23.97
C LEU A 299 2.22 14.58 25.21
N PRO A 300 2.38 13.87 26.35
CA PRO A 300 3.18 14.36 27.48
C PRO A 300 4.69 14.34 27.13
N PRO A 301 5.55 15.01 27.91
CA PRO A 301 7.00 14.78 27.86
C PRO A 301 7.33 13.29 27.97
N GLY A 302 8.22 12.80 27.10
CA GLY A 302 8.55 11.37 26.98
C GLY A 302 7.50 10.54 26.23
N GLY A 303 6.37 11.14 25.85
CA GLY A 303 5.33 10.50 25.04
C GLY A 303 5.82 10.16 23.64
N ARG A 304 5.28 9.09 23.07
CA ARG A 304 5.75 8.50 21.81
C ARG A 304 4.79 8.77 20.67
N LEU A 305 5.32 9.15 19.51
CA LEU A 305 4.57 9.14 18.25
C LEU A 305 5.06 7.99 17.37
N VAL A 306 4.12 7.22 16.83
CA VAL A 306 4.35 6.10 15.91
C VAL A 306 3.67 6.42 14.59
N ILE A 307 4.38 6.25 13.48
CA ILE A 307 3.85 6.38 12.12
C ILE A 307 4.09 5.06 11.41
N SER A 308 3.05 4.47 10.84
CA SER A 308 3.15 3.25 10.06
C SER A 308 2.38 3.37 8.76
N GLU A 309 3.10 3.39 7.65
CA GLU A 309 2.52 3.50 6.32
C GLU A 309 3.48 3.00 5.23
N PRO A 310 2.97 2.70 4.02
CA PRO A 310 3.84 2.54 2.86
C PRO A 310 4.65 3.80 2.60
N MET A 311 5.96 3.64 2.38
CA MET A 311 6.89 4.74 2.14
C MET A 311 7.63 4.55 0.82
N THR A 312 7.99 5.67 0.17
CA THR A 312 8.88 5.64 -1.00
C THR A 312 10.32 5.37 -0.58
N GLY A 313 11.14 4.92 -1.53
CA GLY A 313 12.55 4.63 -1.29
C GLY A 313 13.44 5.89 -1.19
N GLY A 314 12.89 7.08 -1.45
CA GLY A 314 13.64 8.34 -1.46
C GLY A 314 14.76 8.30 -2.49
N ALA A 315 16.02 8.41 -2.03
CA ALA A 315 17.19 8.34 -2.91
C ALA A 315 17.41 6.95 -3.55
N SER A 316 16.74 5.90 -3.06
CA SER A 316 16.82 4.54 -3.59
C SER A 316 15.41 3.97 -3.81
N PRO A 317 14.76 4.30 -4.94
CA PRO A 317 13.38 3.90 -5.22
C PRO A 317 13.14 2.39 -5.10
N THR A 318 11.94 2.03 -4.64
CA THR A 318 11.49 0.65 -4.49
C THR A 318 10.27 0.37 -5.37
N ARG A 319 10.07 -0.89 -5.76
CA ARG A 319 8.90 -1.27 -6.57
C ARG A 319 7.57 -0.99 -5.84
N ALA A 320 7.49 -1.33 -4.55
CA ALA A 320 6.28 -1.12 -3.77
C ALA A 320 6.01 0.36 -3.49
N GLY A 321 7.02 1.09 -3.02
CA GLY A 321 6.86 2.51 -2.67
C GLY A 321 6.66 3.41 -3.89
N ASP A 322 7.53 3.28 -4.89
CA ASP A 322 7.66 4.28 -5.95
C ASP A 322 6.92 3.91 -7.24
N ALA A 323 6.80 2.61 -7.56
CA ALA A 323 6.08 2.14 -8.75
C ALA A 323 4.63 1.72 -8.45
N TYR A 324 4.23 1.64 -7.18
CA TYR A 324 2.86 1.30 -6.78
C TYR A 324 2.23 2.37 -5.88
N PHE A 325 2.68 2.53 -4.64
CA PHE A 325 2.02 3.44 -3.69
C PHE A 325 2.11 4.93 -4.11
N ALA A 326 3.21 5.37 -4.69
CA ALA A 326 3.33 6.74 -5.21
C ALA A 326 2.33 7.03 -6.34
N LEU A 327 2.15 6.09 -7.27
CA LEU A 327 1.15 6.21 -8.36
C LEU A 327 -0.27 6.16 -7.79
N TYR A 328 -0.51 5.26 -6.84
CA TYR A 328 -1.80 5.14 -6.16
C TYR A 328 -2.19 6.45 -5.47
N CYS A 329 -1.29 7.04 -4.67
CA CYS A 329 -1.56 8.32 -4.00
C CYS A 329 -1.72 9.48 -5.00
N MET A 330 -0.93 9.49 -6.10
CA MET A 330 -1.11 10.49 -7.16
C MET A 330 -2.50 10.40 -7.78
N ALA A 331 -3.02 9.19 -7.98
CA ALA A 331 -4.38 8.97 -8.47
C ALA A 331 -5.46 9.37 -7.44
N MET A 332 -5.17 9.32 -6.13
CA MET A 332 -6.09 9.82 -5.10
C MET A 332 -6.20 11.36 -5.08
N ARG A 333 -5.17 12.08 -5.56
CA ARG A 333 -5.06 13.55 -5.62
C ARG A 333 -5.11 14.30 -4.29
N THR A 334 -5.19 13.60 -3.16
CA THR A 334 -5.36 14.15 -1.81
C THR A 334 -4.05 14.26 -1.02
N GLY A 335 -3.09 13.41 -1.32
CA GLY A 335 -1.79 13.34 -0.67
C GLY A 335 -0.75 12.64 -1.54
N HIS A 336 0.37 12.25 -0.94
CA HIS A 336 1.42 11.51 -1.64
C HIS A 336 2.20 10.61 -0.69
N ALA A 337 2.70 9.48 -1.22
CA ALA A 337 3.62 8.62 -0.51
C ALA A 337 4.96 9.33 -0.29
N ARG A 338 5.45 9.33 0.96
CA ARG A 338 6.70 9.98 1.36
C ARG A 338 7.75 8.95 1.70
N SER A 339 9.01 9.33 1.56
CA SER A 339 10.13 8.53 2.07
C SER A 339 10.26 8.71 3.57
N ALA A 340 10.94 7.76 4.22
CA ALA A 340 11.27 7.87 5.64
C ALA A 340 11.99 9.18 5.97
N ALA A 341 12.91 9.65 5.10
CA ALA A 341 13.63 10.90 5.29
C ALA A 341 12.72 12.14 5.24
N GLN A 342 11.75 12.16 4.33
CA GLN A 342 10.78 13.26 4.22
C GLN A 342 9.87 13.33 5.46
N ILE A 343 9.37 12.18 5.94
CA ILE A 343 8.55 12.14 7.15
C ILE A 343 9.36 12.58 8.38
N LYS A 344 10.63 12.15 8.50
CA LYS A 344 11.53 12.63 9.55
C LYS A 344 11.71 14.14 9.54
N ALA A 345 11.88 14.75 8.37
CA ALA A 345 11.97 16.20 8.25
C ALA A 345 10.68 16.91 8.73
N LEU A 346 9.51 16.37 8.39
CA LEU A 346 8.23 16.90 8.86
C LEU A 346 8.06 16.75 10.37
N LEU A 347 8.51 15.63 10.96
CA LEU A 347 8.53 15.42 12.41
C LEU A 347 9.40 16.45 13.12
N THR A 348 10.61 16.72 12.60
CA THR A 348 11.49 17.76 13.14
C THR A 348 10.86 19.14 13.03
N ALA A 349 10.23 19.47 11.90
CA ALA A 349 9.52 20.74 11.72
C ALA A 349 8.28 20.88 12.63
N ALA A 350 7.72 19.77 13.12
CA ALA A 350 6.63 19.73 14.08
C ALA A 350 7.08 19.82 15.55
N GLY A 351 8.40 19.78 15.82
CA GLY A 351 8.97 19.91 17.17
C GLY A 351 9.45 18.60 17.79
N PHE A 352 9.33 17.46 17.10
CA PHE A 352 9.88 16.20 17.59
C PHE A 352 11.40 16.12 17.39
N THR A 353 12.08 15.44 18.31
CA THR A 353 13.53 15.22 18.27
C THR A 353 13.84 13.75 17.98
N ASP A 354 14.92 13.53 17.23
CA ASP A 354 15.49 12.21 16.91
C ASP A 354 14.50 11.18 16.33
N PRO A 355 13.81 11.46 15.21
CA PRO A 355 12.89 10.49 14.63
C PRO A 355 13.63 9.28 14.03
N VAL A 356 13.26 8.08 14.49
CA VAL A 356 13.93 6.82 14.19
C VAL A 356 13.09 5.97 13.24
N THR A 357 13.76 5.26 12.32
CA THR A 357 13.13 4.20 11.52
C THR A 357 13.25 2.91 12.30
N ALA A 358 12.12 2.23 12.54
CA ALA A 358 12.11 0.93 13.17
C ALA A 358 12.87 -0.11 12.31
N PRO A 359 13.28 -1.25 12.89
CA PRO A 359 13.81 -2.37 12.10
C PRO A 359 12.88 -2.75 10.95
N THR A 360 13.45 -3.13 9.82
CA THR A 360 12.71 -3.50 8.61
C THR A 360 11.71 -4.62 8.94
N PRO A 361 10.39 -4.39 8.78
CA PRO A 361 9.41 -5.41 9.11
C PRO A 361 9.46 -6.54 8.08
N ALA A 362 8.88 -7.69 8.45
CA ALA A 362 8.86 -8.89 7.60
C ALA A 362 8.27 -8.61 6.21
N ARG A 363 7.31 -7.66 6.11
CA ARG A 363 6.67 -7.26 4.85
C ARG A 363 6.88 -5.76 4.62
N ALA A 364 8.13 -5.33 4.51
CA ALA A 364 8.50 -3.94 4.21
C ALA A 364 7.90 -3.39 2.90
N TYR A 365 7.39 -4.25 2.02
CA TYR A 365 6.63 -3.88 0.83
C TYR A 365 5.15 -3.53 1.11
N VAL A 366 4.67 -3.72 2.34
CA VAL A 366 3.33 -3.36 2.82
C VAL A 366 3.37 -2.08 3.65
N THR A 367 4.29 -2.00 4.62
CA THR A 367 4.42 -0.84 5.50
C THR A 367 5.85 -0.67 6.00
N SER A 368 6.21 0.56 6.34
CA SER A 368 7.41 0.91 7.10
C SER A 368 7.00 1.68 8.35
N VAL A 369 7.79 1.57 9.42
CA VAL A 369 7.46 2.17 10.71
C VAL A 369 8.52 3.18 11.10
N LEU A 370 8.06 4.38 11.45
CA LEU A 370 8.85 5.43 12.09
C LEU A 370 8.30 5.65 13.49
N TRP A 371 9.16 6.05 14.41
CA TRP A 371 8.72 6.52 15.71
C TRP A 371 9.66 7.59 16.24
N THR A 372 9.15 8.40 17.16
CA THR A 372 9.89 9.48 17.79
C THR A 372 9.32 9.72 19.18
N VAL A 373 10.05 10.44 20.02
CA VAL A 373 9.58 10.86 21.34
C VAL A 373 9.42 12.37 21.38
N ARG A 374 8.44 12.81 22.17
CA ARG A 374 8.34 14.22 22.57
C ARG A 374 9.39 14.47 23.66
N SER A 375 10.41 15.26 23.33
CA SER A 375 11.39 15.74 24.30
C SER A 375 10.74 16.65 25.36
N SER A 376 11.38 16.74 26.53
CA SER A 376 10.93 17.51 27.70
C SER A 376 10.72 18.98 27.43
#